data_AF-A0A5E4MXG1-F1
#
_entry.id   AF-A0A5E4MXG1-F1
#
_cell.length_a   1.000
_cell.length_b   1.000
_cell.length_c   1.000
_cell.angle_alpha   90.00
_cell.angle_beta   90.00
_cell.angle_gamma   90.00
#
_symmetry.space_group_name_H-M   'P 1'
#
loop_
_entity.id
_entity.type
_entity.pdbx_description
1 polymer ?
#
loop_
_entity_poly.entity_id
_entity_poly.type
_entity_poly.pdbx_seq_one_letter_code
_entity_poly.pdbx_strand_id
1 'polypeptide(L)'
;MSSVYQSIDELLVAEVPVKDYGDKDNEDLAIRYGLTKKDFPVVKLFVAGQPEPYTFTDEEFNQDKLQKFVSKHSKTIVYIGLPGTLEKFDQLAAEFAKEKLADQRKNILLKAENLWDSIEGKQKQRSAEIYVKTMRKALEKGDEFFHTETVRINNVLKGSMTNEKKADLGIRLNVLESFKVQHDEL
;
A
#
# COMPACT_ATOMS: atom_id res chain seq x y z
N MET A 1 9.22 9.58 16.19
CA MET A 1 9.19 8.25 15.55
C MET A 1 8.83 8.47 14.09
N SER A 2 9.75 8.18 13.16
CA SER A 2 9.45 8.31 11.73
C SER A 2 8.50 7.18 11.35
N SER A 3 7.25 7.51 11.08
CA SER A 3 6.26 6.50 10.71
C SER A 3 6.58 6.02 9.29
N VAL A 4 6.84 4.71 9.13
CA VAL A 4 7.03 4.04 7.84
C VAL A 4 5.67 3.87 7.16
N TYR A 5 4.93 4.94 6.99
CA TYR A 5 3.62 4.91 6.34
C TYR A 5 3.72 5.69 5.04
N GLN A 6 3.24 5.04 3.98
CA GLN A 6 3.02 5.67 2.69
C GLN A 6 1.94 6.72 2.90
N SER A 7 2.29 8.01 2.76
CA SER A 7 1.26 9.05 2.70
C SER A 7 0.46 8.80 1.43
N ILE A 8 -0.84 8.62 1.62
CA ILE A 8 -1.81 8.54 0.53
C ILE A 8 -2.37 9.94 0.42
N ASP A 9 -2.07 10.63 -0.68
CA ASP A 9 -2.42 12.03 -0.87
C ASP A 9 -3.95 12.21 -0.88
N GLU A 10 -4.67 11.19 -1.28
CA GLU A 10 -6.14 11.12 -1.37
C GLU A 10 -6.82 10.64 -0.07
N LEU A 11 -6.09 10.34 1.00
CA LEU A 11 -6.64 9.86 2.28
C LEU A 11 -6.27 10.76 3.45
N LEU A 12 -7.26 11.45 4.01
CA LEU A 12 -7.14 12.20 5.26
C LEU A 12 -7.55 11.33 6.46
N VAL A 13 -6.66 11.22 7.44
CA VAL A 13 -6.95 10.57 8.73
C VAL A 13 -7.04 11.64 9.81
N ALA A 14 -8.15 11.66 10.54
CA ALA A 14 -8.41 12.64 11.60
C ALA A 14 -9.16 11.98 12.78
N GLU A 15 -9.00 12.56 13.96
CA GLU A 15 -9.67 12.13 15.19
C GLU A 15 -10.60 13.24 15.67
N VAL A 16 -11.80 12.87 16.12
CA VAL A 16 -12.79 13.79 16.68
C VAL A 16 -13.05 13.37 18.13
N PRO A 17 -12.40 14.02 19.11
CA PRO A 17 -12.67 13.74 20.52
C PRO A 17 -14.04 14.31 20.88
N VAL A 18 -14.94 13.46 21.37
CA VAL A 18 -16.27 13.86 21.86
C VAL A 18 -16.22 13.96 23.38
N LYS A 19 -16.56 15.15 23.90
CA LYS A 19 -16.74 15.36 25.35
C LYS A 19 -18.21 15.55 25.64
N ASP A 20 -18.71 14.88 26.66
CA ASP A 20 -20.10 14.97 27.09
C ASP A 20 -20.27 15.76 28.40
N TYR A 21 -19.16 16.23 28.97
CA TYR A 21 -19.12 17.04 30.19
C TYR A 21 -18.38 18.36 29.94
N GLY A 22 -18.71 19.39 30.72
CA GLY A 22 -18.19 20.75 30.50
C GLY A 22 -18.77 21.38 29.23
N ASP A 23 -17.90 21.92 28.38
CA ASP A 23 -18.27 22.67 27.16
C ASP A 23 -18.83 21.79 26.02
N LYS A 24 -18.91 20.46 26.23
CA LYS A 24 -19.57 19.51 25.32
C LYS A 24 -19.03 19.53 23.87
N ASP A 25 -17.71 19.57 23.74
CA ASP A 25 -17.02 19.57 22.44
C ASP A 25 -17.46 18.38 21.56
N ASN A 26 -17.87 18.67 20.32
CA ASN A 26 -18.25 17.72 19.28
C ASN A 26 -19.42 16.78 19.64
N GLU A 27 -20.21 17.09 20.68
CA GLU A 27 -21.42 16.33 21.05
C GLU A 27 -22.44 16.34 19.90
N ASP A 28 -22.52 17.44 19.15
CA ASP A 28 -23.36 17.60 17.96
C ASP A 28 -23.03 16.57 16.86
N LEU A 29 -21.75 16.25 16.66
CA LEU A 29 -21.33 15.22 15.70
C LEU A 29 -21.71 13.81 16.18
N ALA A 30 -21.60 13.51 17.46
CA ALA A 30 -22.06 12.23 18.01
C ALA A 30 -23.57 12.07 17.81
N ILE A 31 -24.35 13.11 18.11
CA ILE A 31 -25.81 13.13 17.88
C ILE A 31 -26.13 12.94 16.41
N ARG A 32 -25.46 13.68 15.51
CA ARG A 32 -25.67 13.61 14.05
C ARG A 32 -25.53 12.18 13.52
N TYR A 33 -24.60 11.41 14.06
CA TYR A 33 -24.35 10.03 13.64
C TYR A 33 -24.99 8.97 14.55
N GLY A 34 -25.86 9.37 15.48
CA GLY A 34 -26.57 8.46 16.39
C GLY A 34 -25.65 7.67 17.33
N LEU A 35 -24.51 8.27 17.73
CA LEU A 35 -23.49 7.61 18.54
C LEU A 35 -23.69 7.92 20.03
N THR A 36 -23.43 6.92 20.87
CA THR A 36 -23.37 7.03 22.32
C THR A 36 -21.98 6.66 22.84
N LYS A 37 -21.72 6.93 24.12
CA LYS A 37 -20.45 6.56 24.75
C LYS A 37 -20.09 5.08 24.64
N LYS A 38 -21.09 4.21 24.56
CA LYS A 38 -20.88 2.76 24.50
C LYS A 38 -20.36 2.30 23.13
N ASP A 39 -20.51 3.15 22.12
CA ASP A 39 -20.12 2.84 20.75
C ASP A 39 -18.63 3.18 20.50
N PHE A 40 -18.01 4.00 21.36
CA PHE A 40 -16.61 4.39 21.16
C PHE A 40 -15.62 3.26 21.51
N PRO A 41 -14.53 3.10 20.71
CA PRO A 41 -14.15 3.92 19.55
C PRO A 41 -14.95 3.59 18.28
N VAL A 42 -15.32 4.63 17.52
CA VAL A 42 -16.02 4.50 16.23
C VAL A 42 -15.14 5.03 15.12
N VAL A 43 -14.98 4.25 14.04
CA VAL A 43 -14.29 4.72 12.82
C VAL A 43 -15.32 4.86 11.71
N LYS A 44 -15.35 6.04 11.10
CA LYS A 44 -16.17 6.33 9.93
C LYS A 44 -15.27 6.69 8.74
N LEU A 45 -15.59 6.14 7.58
CA LEU A 45 -14.93 6.45 6.31
C LEU A 45 -15.88 7.25 5.43
N PHE A 46 -15.45 8.48 5.12
CA PHE A 46 -16.15 9.38 4.21
C PHE A 46 -15.53 9.24 2.82
N VAL A 47 -16.36 8.96 1.82
CA VAL A 47 -15.91 8.74 0.44
C VAL A 47 -16.61 9.76 -0.45
N ALA A 48 -15.87 10.47 -1.30
CA ALA A 48 -16.43 11.46 -2.19
C ALA A 48 -17.52 10.86 -3.09
N GLY A 49 -18.67 11.55 -3.16
CA GLY A 49 -19.84 11.09 -3.91
C GLY A 49 -20.72 10.07 -3.18
N GLN A 50 -20.34 9.61 -1.98
CA GLN A 50 -21.21 8.80 -1.13
C GLN A 50 -21.97 9.68 -0.13
N PRO A 51 -23.31 9.56 -0.03
CA PRO A 51 -24.11 10.39 0.86
C PRO A 51 -23.90 10.05 2.34
N GLU A 52 -23.63 8.77 2.64
CA GLU A 52 -23.46 8.26 4.01
C GLU A 52 -22.07 7.65 4.20
N PRO A 53 -21.42 7.85 5.36
CA PRO A 53 -20.13 7.24 5.63
C PRO A 53 -20.25 5.75 5.96
N TYR A 54 -19.24 4.98 5.56
CA TYR A 54 -19.10 3.60 6.01
C TYR A 54 -18.62 3.59 7.46
N THR A 55 -19.11 2.64 8.26
CA THR A 55 -18.66 2.46 9.65
C THR A 55 -17.83 1.19 9.75
N PHE A 56 -16.71 1.24 10.46
CA PHE A 56 -15.87 0.08 10.74
C PHE A 56 -16.57 -0.82 11.76
N THR A 57 -16.75 -2.09 11.43
CA THR A 57 -17.51 -3.06 12.24
C THR A 57 -16.72 -4.32 12.59
N ASP A 58 -15.44 -4.40 12.22
CA ASP A 58 -14.60 -5.53 12.65
C ASP A 58 -14.37 -5.45 14.17
N GLU A 59 -14.47 -6.59 14.85
CA GLU A 59 -14.26 -6.69 16.29
C GLU A 59 -12.82 -6.36 16.70
N GLU A 60 -11.88 -6.66 15.82
CA GLU A 60 -10.46 -6.38 16.03
C GLU A 60 -10.07 -5.00 15.48
N PHE A 61 -9.76 -4.09 16.39
CA PHE A 61 -9.20 -2.78 16.06
C PHE A 61 -7.69 -2.91 15.80
N ASN A 62 -7.31 -3.30 14.58
CA ASN A 62 -5.91 -3.40 14.17
C ASN A 62 -5.66 -2.83 12.77
N GLN A 63 -4.38 -2.64 12.44
CA GLN A 63 -3.94 -2.00 11.20
C GLN A 63 -4.42 -2.75 9.95
N ASP A 64 -4.31 -4.07 9.92
CA ASP A 64 -4.69 -4.89 8.75
C ASP A 64 -6.20 -4.77 8.47
N LYS A 65 -7.01 -4.81 9.52
CA LYS A 65 -8.47 -4.65 9.42
C LYS A 65 -8.85 -3.25 8.95
N LEU A 66 -8.23 -2.21 9.50
CA LEU A 66 -8.48 -0.82 9.07
C LEU A 66 -8.08 -0.60 7.62
N GLN A 67 -6.93 -1.12 7.19
CA GLN A 67 -6.50 -1.03 5.79
C GLN A 67 -7.48 -1.75 4.86
N LYS A 68 -7.90 -2.98 5.21
CA LYS A 68 -8.90 -3.73 4.44
C LYS A 68 -10.23 -3.00 4.36
N PHE A 69 -10.68 -2.38 5.45
CA PHE A 69 -11.90 -1.59 5.48
C PHE A 69 -11.83 -0.39 4.53
N VAL A 70 -10.76 0.41 4.59
CA VAL A 70 -10.59 1.55 3.68
C VAL A 70 -10.52 1.07 2.24
N SER A 71 -9.68 0.05 1.94
CA SER A 71 -9.57 -0.51 0.59
C SER A 71 -10.91 -1.00 0.07
N LYS A 72 -11.68 -1.75 0.86
CA LYS A 72 -12.98 -2.29 0.44
C LYS A 72 -13.93 -1.20 -0.06
N HIS A 73 -13.94 -0.05 0.59
CA HIS A 73 -14.92 1.01 0.36
C HIS A 73 -14.39 2.18 -0.48
N SER A 74 -13.09 2.22 -0.77
CA SER A 74 -12.45 3.29 -1.55
C SER A 74 -11.63 2.80 -2.73
N LYS A 75 -11.69 1.50 -3.08
CA LYS A 75 -10.94 0.85 -4.19
C LYS A 75 -10.86 1.64 -5.50
N THR A 76 -11.88 2.43 -5.84
CA THR A 76 -11.92 3.23 -7.08
C THR A 76 -11.26 4.60 -6.96
N ILE A 77 -10.92 5.04 -5.74
CA ILE A 77 -10.43 6.37 -5.40
C ILE A 77 -9.05 6.28 -4.72
N VAL A 78 -8.80 5.23 -3.94
CA VAL A 78 -7.59 5.04 -3.15
C VAL A 78 -7.05 3.63 -3.35
N TYR A 79 -5.80 3.55 -3.79
CA TYR A 79 -5.00 2.33 -3.72
C TYR A 79 -4.25 2.27 -2.40
N ILE A 80 -4.59 1.30 -1.55
CA ILE A 80 -3.80 0.96 -0.36
C ILE A 80 -3.02 -0.32 -0.68
N GLY A 81 -1.90 -0.14 -1.35
CA GLY A 81 -0.92 -1.20 -1.55
C GLY A 81 -0.13 -1.52 -0.28
N LEU A 82 0.63 -2.61 -0.32
CA LEU A 82 1.62 -2.88 0.71
C LEU A 82 2.65 -1.74 0.79
N PRO A 83 3.27 -1.48 1.95
CA PRO A 83 4.24 -0.39 2.08
C PRO A 83 5.29 -0.39 0.97
N GLY A 84 5.39 0.74 0.28
CA GLY A 84 6.36 0.97 -0.79
C GLY A 84 5.97 0.42 -2.17
N THR A 85 4.75 -0.10 -2.33
CA THR A 85 4.20 -0.48 -3.63
C THR A 85 3.49 0.70 -4.31
N LEU A 86 3.50 0.71 -5.64
CA LEU A 86 2.90 1.75 -6.46
C LEU A 86 2.02 1.09 -7.52
N GLU A 87 0.72 1.38 -7.51
CA GLU A 87 -0.29 0.69 -8.33
C GLU A 87 0.10 0.58 -9.82
N LYS A 88 0.48 1.70 -10.45
CA LYS A 88 0.88 1.71 -11.87
C LYS A 88 2.13 0.87 -12.12
N PHE A 89 3.06 0.80 -11.16
CA PHE A 89 4.23 -0.07 -11.26
C PHE A 89 3.88 -1.52 -10.99
N ASP A 90 2.92 -1.82 -10.11
CA ASP A 90 2.41 -3.17 -9.89
C ASP A 90 1.77 -3.73 -11.17
N GLN A 91 0.99 -2.91 -11.88
CA GLN A 91 0.41 -3.27 -13.18
C GLN A 91 1.50 -3.58 -14.22
N LEU A 92 2.53 -2.73 -14.32
CA LEU A 92 3.66 -2.96 -15.22
C LEU A 92 4.49 -4.18 -14.81
N ALA A 93 4.66 -4.44 -13.51
CA ALA A 93 5.35 -5.62 -12.99
C ALA A 93 4.63 -6.91 -13.35
N ALA A 94 3.30 -6.93 -13.22
CA ALA A 94 2.47 -8.05 -13.62
C ALA A 94 2.48 -8.27 -15.15
N GLU A 95 2.40 -7.19 -15.95
CA GLU A 95 2.56 -7.25 -17.42
C GLU A 95 3.92 -7.83 -17.79
N PHE A 96 4.99 -7.34 -17.15
CA PHE A 96 6.37 -7.78 -17.37
C PHE A 96 6.56 -9.27 -17.05
N ALA A 97 6.01 -9.73 -15.92
CA ALA A 97 6.14 -11.11 -15.48
C ALA A 97 5.39 -12.10 -16.38
N LYS A 98 4.23 -11.70 -16.92
CA LYS A 98 3.42 -12.52 -17.85
C LYS A 98 4.03 -12.59 -19.25
N GLU A 99 4.71 -11.54 -19.69
CA GLU A 99 5.36 -11.49 -20.99
C GLU A 99 6.55 -12.46 -21.06
N LYS A 100 6.74 -13.14 -22.19
CA LYS A 100 7.85 -14.07 -22.44
C LYS A 100 8.85 -13.53 -23.46
N LEU A 101 8.43 -12.61 -24.32
CA LEU A 101 9.25 -12.00 -25.35
C LEU A 101 10.15 -10.92 -24.74
N ALA A 102 11.46 -11.09 -24.88
CA ALA A 102 12.45 -10.17 -24.31
C ALA A 102 12.27 -8.73 -24.81
N ASP A 103 11.92 -8.52 -26.08
CA ASP A 103 11.72 -7.18 -26.63
C ASP A 103 10.45 -6.51 -26.09
N GLN A 104 9.38 -7.26 -25.82
CA GLN A 104 8.20 -6.71 -25.18
C GLN A 104 8.45 -6.39 -23.71
N ARG A 105 9.22 -7.23 -22.99
CA ARG A 105 9.70 -6.90 -21.64
C ARG A 105 10.54 -5.63 -21.61
N LYS A 106 11.39 -5.37 -22.60
CA LYS A 106 12.12 -4.09 -22.73
C LYS A 106 11.17 -2.91 -22.95
N ASN A 107 10.12 -3.06 -23.75
CA ASN A 107 9.11 -2.01 -23.91
C ASN A 107 8.39 -1.69 -22.59
N ILE A 108 8.06 -2.71 -21.80
CA ILE A 108 7.44 -2.53 -20.48
C ILE A 108 8.40 -1.85 -19.51
N LEU A 109 9.67 -2.24 -19.49
CA LEU A 109 10.71 -1.56 -18.73
C LEU A 109 10.81 -0.07 -19.12
N LEU A 110 10.80 0.26 -20.40
CA LEU A 110 10.83 1.64 -20.87
C LEU A 110 9.60 2.44 -20.38
N LYS A 111 8.40 1.84 -20.39
CA LYS A 111 7.20 2.47 -19.79
C LYS A 111 7.41 2.76 -18.29
N ALA A 112 8.00 1.82 -17.56
CA ALA A 112 8.29 1.97 -16.13
C ALA A 112 9.35 3.06 -15.86
N GLU A 113 10.38 3.15 -16.70
CA GLU A 113 11.40 4.21 -16.64
C GLU A 113 10.79 5.59 -16.89
N ASN A 114 9.99 5.74 -17.94
CA ASN A 114 9.29 7.00 -18.23
C ASN A 114 8.35 7.41 -17.08
N LEU A 115 7.63 6.44 -16.49
CA LEU A 115 6.78 6.69 -15.35
C LEU A 115 7.60 7.11 -14.12
N TRP A 116 8.75 6.49 -13.90
CA TRP A 116 9.68 6.85 -12.82
C TRP A 116 10.22 8.27 -12.99
N ASP A 117 10.55 8.70 -14.21
CA ASP A 117 10.99 10.07 -14.48
C ASP A 117 9.88 11.11 -14.24
N SER A 118 8.61 10.72 -14.44
CA SER A 118 7.45 11.60 -14.23
C SER A 118 6.95 11.67 -12.79
N ILE A 119 7.41 10.78 -11.90
CA ILE A 119 6.86 10.67 -10.55
C ILE A 119 7.52 11.67 -9.60
N GLU A 120 6.68 12.41 -8.87
CA GLU A 120 7.12 13.36 -7.86
C GLU A 120 7.13 12.71 -6.46
N GLY A 121 8.02 13.20 -5.60
CA GLY A 121 8.14 12.75 -4.22
C GLY A 121 9.26 11.72 -4.00
N LYS A 122 10.16 12.03 -3.05
CA LYS A 122 11.36 11.22 -2.78
C LYS A 122 11.07 9.77 -2.40
N GLN A 123 9.97 9.52 -1.68
CA GLN A 123 9.57 8.16 -1.32
C GLN A 123 9.06 7.38 -2.54
N LYS A 124 8.15 7.99 -3.33
CA LYS A 124 7.62 7.38 -4.56
C LYS A 124 8.75 7.09 -5.56
N GLN A 125 9.71 8.00 -5.72
CA GLN A 125 10.90 7.79 -6.56
C GLN A 125 11.76 6.61 -6.09
N ARG A 126 11.98 6.44 -4.78
CA ARG A 126 12.72 5.29 -4.24
C ARG A 126 11.98 3.97 -4.50
N SER A 127 10.66 3.95 -4.33
CA SER A 127 9.85 2.77 -4.66
C SER A 127 9.92 2.44 -6.14
N ALA A 128 9.69 3.42 -7.03
CA ALA A 128 9.77 3.26 -8.48
C ALA A 128 11.15 2.72 -8.93
N GLU A 129 12.23 3.22 -8.34
CA GLU A 129 13.60 2.75 -8.59
C GLU A 129 13.74 1.24 -8.31
N ILE A 130 13.09 0.72 -7.27
CA ILE A 130 13.14 -0.71 -6.94
C ILE A 130 12.48 -1.54 -8.05
N TYR A 131 11.31 -1.14 -8.55
CA TYR A 131 10.64 -1.83 -9.68
C TYR A 131 11.52 -1.85 -10.92
N VAL A 132 12.04 -0.70 -11.33
CA VAL A 132 12.87 -0.55 -12.53
C VAL A 132 14.14 -1.40 -12.41
N LYS A 133 14.83 -1.37 -11.26
CA LYS A 133 16.02 -2.21 -11.02
C LYS A 133 15.69 -3.70 -11.03
N THR A 134 14.52 -4.07 -10.51
CA THR A 134 14.05 -5.46 -10.49
C THR A 134 13.81 -5.96 -11.93
N MET A 135 13.12 -5.19 -12.76
CA MET A 135 12.93 -5.49 -14.18
C MET A 135 14.25 -5.60 -14.95
N ARG A 136 15.18 -4.65 -14.74
CA ARG A 136 16.53 -4.70 -15.35
C ARG A 136 17.27 -5.98 -14.95
N LYS A 137 17.24 -6.37 -13.67
CA LYS A 137 17.88 -7.59 -13.19
C LYS A 137 17.23 -8.85 -13.73
N ALA A 138 15.91 -8.87 -13.88
CA ALA A 138 15.20 -9.98 -14.51
C ALA A 138 15.56 -10.12 -16.00
N LEU A 139 15.74 -9.02 -16.74
CA LEU A 139 16.26 -9.07 -18.12
C LEU A 139 17.69 -9.61 -18.21
N GLU A 140 18.55 -9.28 -17.24
CA GLU A 140 19.94 -9.75 -17.20
C GLU A 140 20.07 -11.22 -16.78
N LYS A 141 19.28 -11.65 -15.78
CA LYS A 141 19.46 -12.94 -15.09
C LYS A 141 18.36 -13.96 -15.38
N GLY A 142 17.30 -13.57 -16.07
CA GLY A 142 16.09 -14.39 -16.25
C GLY A 142 15.18 -14.41 -15.02
N ASP A 143 14.06 -15.12 -15.16
CA ASP A 143 12.96 -15.12 -14.18
C ASP A 143 13.32 -15.80 -12.84
N GLU A 144 14.36 -16.64 -12.81
CA GLU A 144 14.90 -17.21 -11.56
C GLU A 144 15.39 -16.11 -10.60
N PHE A 145 15.69 -14.92 -11.11
CA PHE A 145 16.04 -13.77 -10.29
C PHE A 145 14.99 -13.46 -9.22
N PHE A 146 13.69 -13.53 -9.57
CA PHE A 146 12.62 -13.21 -8.62
C PHE A 146 12.66 -14.15 -7.42
N HIS A 147 12.72 -15.47 -7.68
CA HIS A 147 12.78 -16.47 -6.62
C HIS A 147 14.05 -16.35 -5.77
N THR A 148 15.21 -16.26 -6.43
CA THR A 148 16.50 -16.19 -5.73
C THR A 148 16.62 -14.93 -4.88
N GLU A 149 16.13 -13.78 -5.35
CA GLU A 149 16.12 -12.53 -4.60
C GLU A 149 15.14 -12.57 -3.43
N THR A 150 13.94 -13.14 -3.60
CA THR A 150 12.98 -13.36 -2.51
C THR A 150 13.59 -14.23 -1.40
N VAL A 151 14.25 -15.34 -1.75
CA VAL A 151 14.92 -16.21 -0.76
C VAL A 151 16.05 -15.47 -0.06
N ARG A 152 16.87 -14.72 -0.81
CA ARG A 152 17.97 -13.93 -0.27
C ARG A 152 17.47 -12.90 0.74
N ILE A 153 16.46 -12.11 0.39
CA ILE A 153 15.90 -11.07 1.27
C ILE A 153 15.31 -11.70 2.53
N ASN A 154 14.53 -12.78 2.40
CA ASN A 154 13.98 -13.49 3.56
C ASN A 154 15.06 -14.03 4.50
N ASN A 155 16.17 -14.54 3.96
CA ASN A 155 17.29 -14.99 4.79
C ASN A 155 17.99 -13.82 5.49
N VAL A 156 18.15 -12.69 4.81
CA VAL A 156 18.70 -11.47 5.45
C VAL A 156 17.79 -11.00 6.57
N LEU A 157 16.46 -10.99 6.38
CA LEU A 157 15.46 -10.58 7.37
C LEU A 157 15.46 -11.41 8.66
N LYS A 158 16.01 -12.63 8.65
CA LYS A 158 16.19 -13.47 9.85
C LYS A 158 17.37 -13.02 10.72
N GLY A 159 18.29 -12.24 10.17
CA GLY A 159 19.44 -11.70 10.90
C GLY A 159 19.09 -10.49 11.78
N SER A 160 19.99 -10.14 12.68
CA SER A 160 19.87 -8.92 13.49
C SER A 160 20.17 -7.67 12.65
N MET A 161 19.29 -6.67 12.70
CA MET A 161 19.42 -5.41 11.98
C MET A 161 18.58 -4.30 12.61
N THR A 162 18.79 -3.06 12.15
CA THR A 162 17.96 -1.92 12.56
C THR A 162 16.55 -2.02 11.97
N ASN A 163 15.58 -1.41 12.65
CA ASN A 163 14.18 -1.37 12.17
C ASN A 163 14.06 -0.73 10.78
N GLU A 164 14.89 0.27 10.49
CA GLU A 164 14.93 0.94 9.18
C GLU A 164 15.39 -0.01 8.07
N LYS A 165 16.43 -0.83 8.33
CA LYS A 165 16.89 -1.84 7.37
C LYS A 165 15.84 -2.92 7.15
N LYS A 166 15.15 -3.32 8.23
CA LYS A 166 14.05 -4.29 8.16
C LYS A 166 12.91 -3.75 7.29
N ALA A 167 12.57 -2.48 7.44
CA ALA A 167 11.56 -1.81 6.62
C ALA A 167 11.96 -1.72 5.14
N ASP A 168 13.21 -1.33 4.83
CA ASP A 168 13.69 -1.27 3.43
C ASP A 168 13.62 -2.64 2.73
N LEU A 169 14.03 -3.70 3.44
CA LEU A 169 13.94 -5.07 2.94
C LEU A 169 12.49 -5.54 2.79
N GLY A 170 11.60 -5.13 3.69
CA GLY A 170 10.17 -5.39 3.60
C GLY A 170 9.55 -4.73 2.35
N ILE A 171 9.91 -3.48 2.06
CA ILE A 171 9.46 -2.78 0.84
C ILE A 171 9.91 -3.53 -0.42
N ARG A 172 11.17 -3.95 -0.49
CA ARG A 172 11.67 -4.73 -1.63
C ARG A 172 10.93 -6.06 -1.79
N LEU A 173 10.62 -6.72 -0.68
CA LEU A 173 9.84 -7.96 -0.70
C LEU A 173 8.44 -7.71 -1.27
N ASN A 174 7.76 -6.66 -0.81
CA ASN A 174 6.44 -6.27 -1.32
C ASN A 174 6.47 -6.00 -2.84
N VAL A 175 7.50 -5.31 -3.33
CA VAL A 175 7.67 -5.06 -4.78
C VAL A 175 7.89 -6.35 -5.55
N LEU A 176 8.66 -7.31 -5.02
CA LEU A 176 8.86 -8.62 -5.65
C LEU A 176 7.57 -9.44 -5.76
N GLU A 177 6.65 -9.31 -4.80
CA GLU A 177 5.34 -9.97 -4.87
C GLU A 177 4.56 -9.55 -6.13
N SER A 178 4.71 -8.31 -6.59
CA SER A 178 4.04 -7.79 -7.79
C SER A 178 4.50 -8.46 -9.10
N PHE A 179 5.64 -9.15 -9.08
CA PHE A 179 6.16 -9.92 -10.21
C PHE A 179 5.78 -11.40 -10.15
N LYS A 180 5.11 -11.85 -9.08
CA LYS A 180 4.57 -13.22 -9.05
C LYS A 180 3.39 -13.26 -10.01
N VAL A 181 3.50 -14.08 -11.04
CA VAL A 181 2.33 -14.49 -11.83
C VAL A 181 1.40 -15.17 -10.85
N GLN A 182 0.25 -14.56 -10.53
CA GLN A 182 -0.82 -15.26 -9.83
C GLN A 182 -1.11 -16.50 -10.66
N HIS A 183 -0.81 -17.68 -10.11
CA HIS A 183 -1.43 -18.89 -10.58
C HIS A 183 -2.91 -18.65 -10.32
N ASP A 184 -3.69 -18.46 -11.39
CA ASP A 184 -5.14 -18.54 -11.30
C ASP A 184 -5.44 -19.92 -10.71
N GLU A 185 -5.73 -19.96 -9.41
CA GLU A 185 -6.40 -21.10 -8.80
C GLU A 185 -7.79 -21.12 -9.43
N LEU A 186 -7.92 -22.01 -10.43
CA LEU A 186 -9.17 -22.49 -11.00
C LEU A 186 -10.06 -23.11 -9.92
#